data_AF-A0A838ADR3-F1
#
_entry.id   AF-A0A838ADR3-F1
#
_cell.length_a   1.000
_cell.length_b   1.000
_cell.length_c   1.000
_cell.angle_alpha   90.00
_cell.angle_beta   90.00
_cell.angle_gamma   90.00
#
_symmetry.space_group_name_H-M   'P 1'
#
loop_
_entity.id
_entity.type
_entity.pdbx_description
1 polymer ?
#
loop_
_entity_poly.entity_id
_entity_poly.type
_entity_poly.pdbx_seq_one_letter_code
_entity_poly.pdbx_strand_id
1 'polypeptide(L)'
;MSPEVTLTDGRTATMVREHTWLWVDSEAWTEQSARVSAGPVWAEAVAVPRRLTVEWSTGERTSCAGPGTPYDRSYGMHEPSPDCGLRLTQSTYGLPGEQAEVEYAITWSVRWQGSDGASDEGGELATMVSRASEHVVVAEAQSLRQD
;
A
#
# COMPACT_ATOMS: atom_id res chain seq x y z
N MET A 1 6.93 4.10 -1.60
CA MET A 1 6.84 4.07 -3.09
C MET A 1 8.14 4.57 -3.73
N SER A 2 8.32 4.39 -5.05
CA SER A 2 9.52 4.86 -5.78
C SER A 2 9.28 4.86 -7.30
N PRO A 3 10.18 5.44 -8.12
CA PRO A 3 11.38 6.19 -7.75
C PRO A 3 11.05 7.52 -7.08
N GLU A 4 12.01 7.97 -6.28
CA GLU A 4 11.95 9.27 -5.64
C GLU A 4 13.14 10.12 -6.09
N VAL A 5 12.91 11.42 -6.26
CA VAL A 5 13.91 12.44 -6.55
C VAL A 5 13.97 13.45 -5.40
N THR A 6 15.12 14.08 -5.22
CA THR A 6 15.28 15.18 -4.27
C THR A 6 15.09 16.51 -4.99
N LEU A 7 14.14 17.31 -4.52
CA LEU A 7 13.88 18.66 -5.03
C LEU A 7 14.92 19.66 -4.51
N THR A 8 14.95 20.85 -5.10
CA THR A 8 15.88 21.93 -4.72
C THR A 8 15.69 22.44 -3.29
N ASP A 9 14.49 22.29 -2.74
CA ASP A 9 14.17 22.63 -1.35
C ASP A 9 14.46 21.49 -0.36
N GLY A 10 15.03 20.38 -0.84
CA GLY A 10 15.40 19.22 -0.04
C GLY A 10 14.29 18.20 0.19
N ARG A 11 13.04 18.45 -0.27
CA ARG A 11 11.96 17.46 -0.18
C ARG A 11 12.17 16.31 -1.16
N THR A 12 11.67 15.14 -0.77
CA THR A 12 11.59 13.97 -1.64
C THR A 12 10.27 14.01 -2.42
N ALA A 13 10.31 13.68 -3.71
CA ALA A 13 9.13 13.69 -4.58
C ALA A 13 9.14 12.52 -5.58
N THR A 14 7.97 12.07 -5.99
CA THR A 14 7.80 11.34 -7.25
C THR A 14 7.51 12.32 -8.39
N MET A 15 7.52 11.85 -9.63
CA MET A 15 7.37 12.67 -10.83
C MET A 15 6.06 12.36 -11.56
N VAL A 16 5.35 13.40 -12.00
CA VAL A 16 4.25 13.22 -12.95
C VAL A 16 4.78 12.53 -14.21
N ARG A 17 3.92 11.75 -14.86
CA ARG A 17 4.22 11.06 -16.12
C ARG A 17 5.33 10.02 -16.05
N GLU A 18 5.81 9.70 -14.85
CA GLU A 18 6.73 8.59 -14.60
C GLU A 18 6.02 7.42 -13.93
N HIS A 19 6.64 6.24 -14.00
CA HIS A 19 6.08 5.03 -13.40
C HIS A 19 6.39 5.02 -11.91
N THR A 20 5.35 5.14 -11.08
CA THR A 20 5.46 5.00 -9.63
C THR A 20 5.19 3.54 -9.25
N TRP A 21 6.23 2.87 -8.77
CA TRP A 21 6.21 1.53 -8.19
C TRP A 21 5.72 1.61 -6.75
N LEU A 22 4.86 0.67 -6.40
CA LEU A 22 4.23 0.60 -5.09
C LEU A 22 4.46 -0.78 -4.52
N TRP A 23 4.86 -0.81 -3.26
CA TRP A 23 4.95 -2.05 -2.52
C TRP A 23 4.74 -1.78 -1.04
N VAL A 24 4.33 -2.82 -0.32
CA VAL A 24 4.37 -2.87 1.15
C VAL A 24 5.55 -3.73 1.59
N ASP A 25 5.94 -3.60 2.85
CA ASP A 25 6.91 -4.52 3.44
C ASP A 25 6.40 -5.96 3.28
N SER A 26 7.30 -6.87 2.88
CA SER A 26 6.99 -8.29 2.77
C SER A 26 6.42 -8.87 4.07
N GLU A 27 6.86 -8.39 5.23
CA GLU A 27 6.35 -8.82 6.54
C GLU A 27 4.88 -8.45 6.72
N ALA A 28 4.46 -7.30 6.19
CA ALA A 28 3.06 -6.86 6.20
C ALA A 28 2.17 -7.67 5.24
N TRP A 29 2.75 -8.48 4.36
CA TRP A 29 2.06 -9.36 3.41
C TRP A 29 2.32 -10.84 3.69
N THR A 30 2.27 -11.23 4.96
CA THR A 30 2.35 -12.65 5.35
C THR A 30 1.07 -13.09 6.05
N GLU A 31 0.78 -14.40 6.01
CA GLU A 31 -0.30 -14.98 6.82
C GLU A 31 -0.06 -14.68 8.30
N GLN A 32 -1.08 -14.17 8.97
CA GLN A 32 -1.06 -13.84 10.39
C GLN A 32 -1.94 -14.82 11.16
N SER A 33 -1.50 -15.22 12.36
CA SER A 33 -2.31 -16.06 13.25
C SER A 33 -2.27 -15.54 14.68
N ALA A 34 -3.39 -15.66 15.38
CA ALA A 34 -3.50 -15.29 16.78
C ALA A 34 -4.38 -16.31 17.51
N ARG A 35 -3.89 -16.81 18.66
CA ARG A 35 -4.61 -17.76 19.49
C ARG A 35 -4.73 -17.26 20.92
N VAL A 36 -5.93 -17.41 21.49
CA VAL A 36 -6.24 -17.10 22.88
C VAL A 36 -6.90 -18.31 23.55
N SER A 37 -6.69 -18.48 24.86
CA SER A 37 -7.26 -19.60 25.62
C SER A 37 -7.56 -19.24 27.07
N ALA A 38 -8.59 -19.85 27.63
CA ALA A 38 -9.02 -19.72 29.02
C ALA A 38 -9.68 -21.02 29.49
N GLY A 39 -8.92 -21.86 30.20
CA GLY A 39 -9.39 -23.19 30.60
C GLY A 39 -9.69 -24.06 29.37
N PRO A 40 -10.88 -24.69 29.26
CA PRO A 40 -11.24 -25.49 28.10
C PRO A 40 -11.65 -24.64 26.87
N VAL A 41 -11.89 -23.34 27.06
CA VAL A 41 -12.30 -22.41 25.99
C VAL A 41 -11.07 -21.89 25.26
N TRP A 42 -11.08 -21.89 23.93
CA TRP A 42 -10.01 -21.30 23.12
C TRP A 42 -10.52 -20.83 21.75
N ALA A 43 -9.79 -19.91 21.13
CA ALA A 43 -10.04 -19.48 19.76
C ALA A 43 -8.71 -19.17 19.06
N GLU A 44 -8.63 -19.50 17.78
CA GLU A 44 -7.52 -19.22 16.89
C GLU A 44 -8.04 -18.62 15.60
N ALA A 45 -7.52 -17.45 15.22
CA ALA A 45 -7.83 -16.77 13.97
C ALA A 45 -6.61 -16.79 13.06
N VAL A 46 -6.85 -17.03 11.77
CA VAL A 46 -5.83 -17.01 10.71
C VAL A 46 -6.29 -16.04 9.63
N ALA A 47 -5.48 -15.03 9.34
CA ALA A 47 -5.72 -13.98 8.37
C ALA A 47 -4.73 -14.07 7.20
N VAL A 48 -5.25 -14.13 5.98
CA VAL A 48 -4.45 -14.22 4.74
C VAL A 48 -4.63 -12.95 3.91
N PRO A 49 -3.56 -12.26 3.50
CA PRO A 49 -3.67 -11.05 2.68
C PRO A 49 -4.10 -11.43 1.26
N ARG A 50 -4.97 -10.62 0.66
CA ARG A 50 -5.61 -10.93 -0.63
C ARG A 50 -5.42 -9.85 -1.68
N ARG A 51 -5.32 -8.59 -1.27
CA ARG A 51 -5.29 -7.45 -2.19
C ARG A 51 -4.70 -6.23 -1.51
N LEU A 52 -3.82 -5.54 -2.23
CA LEU A 52 -3.37 -4.20 -1.90
C LEU A 52 -4.20 -3.22 -2.73
N THR A 53 -4.73 -2.19 -2.10
CA THR A 53 -5.30 -1.02 -2.76
C THR A 53 -4.53 0.20 -2.28
N VAL A 54 -4.19 1.08 -3.20
CA VAL A 54 -3.57 2.36 -2.88
C VAL A 54 -4.43 3.46 -3.47
N GLU A 55 -4.77 4.46 -2.66
CA GLU A 55 -5.66 5.56 -3.03
C GLU A 55 -5.02 6.90 -2.63
N TRP A 56 -5.00 7.85 -3.57
CA TRP A 56 -4.49 9.19 -3.36
C TRP A 56 -5.67 10.12 -3.04
N SER A 57 -5.44 11.12 -2.18
CA SER A 57 -6.43 12.16 -1.89
C SER A 57 -6.81 12.98 -3.13
N THR A 58 -6.00 12.92 -4.20
CA THR A 58 -6.24 13.53 -5.51
C THR A 58 -7.10 12.67 -6.44
N GLY A 59 -7.41 11.43 -6.06
CA GLY A 59 -8.35 10.54 -6.75
C GLY A 59 -7.70 9.45 -7.61
N GLU A 60 -6.39 9.50 -7.84
CA GLU A 60 -5.66 8.34 -8.37
C GLU A 60 -5.84 7.13 -7.46
N ARG A 61 -5.84 5.94 -8.06
CA ARG A 61 -5.93 4.68 -7.32
C ARG A 61 -5.41 3.51 -8.13
N THR A 62 -4.90 2.49 -7.44
CA THR A 62 -4.53 1.22 -8.05
C THR A 62 -4.88 0.05 -7.14
N SER A 63 -4.98 -1.15 -7.72
CA SER A 63 -5.22 -2.37 -6.97
C SER A 63 -4.32 -3.49 -7.47
N CYS A 64 -3.60 -4.11 -6.55
CA CYS A 64 -2.58 -5.12 -6.81
C CYS A 64 -2.95 -6.43 -6.11
N ALA A 65 -2.68 -7.54 -6.79
CA ALA A 65 -2.97 -8.88 -6.26
C ALA A 65 -1.95 -9.35 -5.20
N GLY A 66 -0.79 -8.70 -5.14
CA GLY A 66 0.32 -9.03 -4.26
C GLY A 66 0.86 -7.79 -3.53
N PRO A 67 1.98 -7.95 -2.80
CA PRO A 67 2.58 -6.86 -2.04
C PRO A 67 3.21 -5.78 -2.91
N GLY A 68 3.43 -6.05 -4.20
CA GLY A 68 4.23 -5.22 -5.09
C GLY A 68 5.71 -5.60 -5.08
N THR A 69 6.42 -5.20 -6.13
CA THR A 69 7.87 -5.41 -6.26
C THR A 69 8.62 -4.16 -5.78
N PRO A 70 9.59 -4.27 -4.85
CA PRO A 70 10.45 -3.16 -4.48
C PRO A 70 11.23 -2.63 -5.68
N TYR A 71 11.26 -1.30 -5.82
CA TYR A 71 12.00 -0.65 -6.90
C TYR A 71 13.52 -0.72 -6.67
N ASP A 72 14.27 -1.13 -7.69
CA ASP A 72 15.71 -0.95 -7.78
C ASP A 72 16.05 0.18 -8.77
N ARG A 73 17.04 1.01 -8.41
CA ARG A 73 17.48 2.13 -9.27
C ARG A 73 18.00 1.68 -10.63
N SER A 74 18.44 0.43 -10.79
CA SER A 74 18.92 -0.13 -12.05
C SER A 74 17.82 -0.24 -13.11
N TYR A 75 16.53 -0.28 -12.72
CA TYR A 75 15.43 -0.33 -13.68
C TYR A 75 15.24 1.00 -14.41
N GLY A 76 15.56 2.11 -13.76
CA GLY A 76 15.30 3.45 -14.28
C GLY A 76 13.84 3.88 -14.11
N MET A 77 13.64 5.20 -14.06
CA MET A 77 12.36 5.81 -13.67
C MET A 77 11.22 5.62 -14.68
N HIS A 78 11.57 5.30 -15.93
CA HIS A 78 10.61 5.10 -17.02
C HIS A 78 10.06 3.67 -17.09
N GLU A 79 10.57 2.74 -16.31
CA GLU A 79 10.14 1.34 -16.36
C GLU A 79 8.89 1.12 -15.51
N PRO A 80 7.82 0.47 -16.02
CA PRO A 80 6.68 0.09 -15.19
C PRO A 80 7.02 -1.00 -14.17
N SER A 81 6.37 -0.95 -13.01
CA SER A 81 6.37 -2.07 -12.07
C SER A 81 5.79 -3.33 -12.73
N PRO A 82 6.39 -4.51 -12.51
CA PRO A 82 5.88 -5.77 -13.07
C PRO A 82 4.53 -6.19 -12.47
N ASP A 83 4.16 -5.67 -11.29
CA ASP A 83 3.00 -6.16 -10.53
C ASP A 83 2.14 -5.06 -9.88
N CYS A 84 2.73 -3.96 -9.44
CA CYS A 84 2.04 -2.94 -8.67
C CYS A 84 2.64 -1.54 -8.88
N GLY A 85 1.89 -0.71 -9.59
CA GLY A 85 2.26 0.68 -9.83
C GLY A 85 1.15 1.45 -10.52
N LEU A 86 1.40 2.73 -10.74
CA LEU A 86 0.60 3.61 -11.60
C LEU A 86 1.45 4.72 -12.18
N ARG A 87 0.81 5.58 -12.95
CA ARG A 87 1.39 6.81 -13.49
C ARG A 87 0.56 7.98 -13.01
N LEU A 88 1.18 8.84 -12.19
CA LEU A 88 0.56 10.06 -11.72
C LEU A 88 0.49 11.07 -12.85
N THR A 89 -0.61 11.80 -12.95
CA THR A 89 -0.83 12.75 -14.07
C THR A 89 -0.90 14.21 -13.62
N GLN A 90 -1.01 14.45 -12.33
CA GLN A 90 -1.12 15.78 -11.74
C GLN A 90 -0.04 15.97 -10.68
N SER A 91 0.55 17.17 -10.64
CA SER A 91 1.46 17.56 -9.57
C SER A 91 0.67 17.95 -8.33
N THR A 92 1.32 17.90 -7.16
CA THR A 92 0.73 18.34 -5.89
C THR A 92 0.91 19.84 -5.66
N TYR A 93 1.44 20.57 -6.65
CA TYR A 93 1.60 22.02 -6.58
C TYR A 93 0.23 22.70 -6.36
N GLY A 94 0.19 23.63 -5.40
CA GLY A 94 -1.04 24.33 -5.01
C GLY A 94 -1.95 23.58 -4.04
N LEU A 95 -1.64 22.34 -3.68
CA LEU A 95 -2.28 21.66 -2.54
C LEU A 95 -1.73 22.22 -1.21
N PRO A 96 -2.47 22.09 -0.09
CA PRO A 96 -1.93 22.39 1.24
C PRO A 96 -0.64 21.62 1.51
N GLY A 97 0.45 22.33 1.81
CA GLY A 97 1.78 21.72 2.00
C GLY A 97 2.42 21.14 0.72
N GLU A 98 1.78 21.35 -0.44
CA GLU A 98 2.15 20.80 -1.75
C GLU A 98 2.32 19.27 -1.74
N GLN A 99 1.47 18.59 -0.98
CA GLN A 99 1.49 17.14 -0.81
C GLN A 99 0.08 16.55 -0.94
N ALA A 100 0.00 15.31 -1.40
CA ALA A 100 -1.21 14.49 -1.35
C ALA A 100 -1.07 13.43 -0.26
N GLU A 101 -2.17 13.11 0.42
CA GLU A 101 -2.21 11.91 1.27
C GLU A 101 -2.39 10.68 0.39
N VAL A 102 -1.69 9.60 0.74
CA VAL A 102 -1.78 8.31 0.07
C VAL A 102 -2.11 7.25 1.12
N GLU A 103 -3.25 6.58 0.97
CA GLU A 103 -3.66 5.45 1.82
C GLU A 103 -3.33 4.13 1.13
N TYR A 104 -2.60 3.26 1.84
CA TYR A 104 -2.40 1.86 1.50
C TYR A 104 -3.35 1.02 2.34
N ALA A 105 -4.11 0.14 1.70
CA ALA A 105 -5.02 -0.78 2.36
C ALA A 105 -4.79 -2.22 1.91
N ILE A 106 -4.56 -3.11 2.88
CA ILE A 106 -4.48 -4.56 2.64
C ILE A 106 -5.80 -5.18 3.06
N THR A 107 -6.43 -5.89 2.13
CA THR A 107 -7.66 -6.65 2.36
C THR A 107 -7.32 -8.09 2.75
N TRP A 108 -7.93 -8.57 3.83
CA TRP A 108 -7.64 -9.86 4.46
C TRP A 108 -8.88 -10.77 4.45
N SER A 109 -8.69 -12.04 4.10
CA SER A 109 -9.67 -13.09 4.42
C SER A 109 -9.30 -13.72 5.76
N VAL A 110 -10.26 -13.84 6.67
CA VAL A 110 -9.99 -14.35 8.01
C VAL A 110 -10.88 -15.55 8.31
N ARG A 111 -10.26 -16.66 8.71
CA ARG A 111 -10.95 -17.84 9.23
C ARG A 111 -10.61 -18.01 10.70
N TRP A 112 -11.52 -18.60 11.46
CA TRP A 112 -11.27 -18.93 12.86
C TRP A 112 -11.79 -20.32 13.20
N GLN A 113 -11.17 -20.91 14.21
CA GLN A 113 -11.58 -22.15 14.85
C GLN A 113 -11.40 -22.00 16.36
N GLY A 114 -12.18 -22.72 17.14
CA GLY A 114 -12.14 -22.62 18.59
C GLY A 114 -12.90 -23.74 19.27
N SER A 115 -13.01 -23.64 20.58
CA SER A 115 -13.92 -24.45 21.39
C SER A 115 -14.52 -23.59 22.49
N ASP A 116 -15.80 -23.83 22.79
CA ASP A 116 -16.49 -23.23 23.94
C ASP A 116 -16.36 -24.10 25.22
N GLY A 117 -15.56 -25.16 25.15
CA GLY A 117 -15.36 -26.15 26.21
C GLY A 117 -16.34 -27.32 26.19
N ALA A 118 -17.34 -27.31 25.30
CA ALA A 118 -18.26 -28.42 25.07
C ALA A 118 -18.15 -28.97 23.63
N SER A 119 -18.00 -28.10 22.63
CA SER A 119 -17.81 -28.44 21.21
C SER A 119 -16.71 -27.61 20.56
N ASP A 120 -16.24 -28.07 19.40
CA ASP A 120 -15.41 -27.27 18.50
C ASP A 120 -16.32 -26.39 17.63
N GLU A 121 -15.91 -25.14 17.45
CA GLU A 121 -16.62 -24.10 16.69
C GLU A 121 -15.68 -23.48 15.66
N GLY A 122 -16.24 -22.79 14.66
CA GLY A 122 -15.43 -22.06 13.69
C GLY A 122 -16.23 -21.44 12.56
N GLY A 123 -15.53 -20.72 11.69
CA GLY A 123 -16.12 -20.12 10.50
C GLY A 123 -15.23 -19.09 9.83
N GLU A 124 -15.83 -18.34 8.91
CA GLU A 124 -15.22 -17.18 8.27
C GLU A 124 -15.68 -15.90 8.97
N LEU A 125 -14.79 -14.94 9.10
CA LEU A 125 -15.15 -13.58 9.51
C LEU A 125 -15.37 -12.71 8.28
N ALA A 126 -16.09 -11.61 8.46
CA ALA A 126 -16.14 -10.56 7.46
C ALA A 126 -14.72 -10.13 7.09
N THR A 127 -14.53 -9.78 5.82
CA THR A 127 -13.27 -9.26 5.28
C THR A 127 -12.75 -8.13 6.16
N MET A 128 -11.48 -8.22 6.55
CA MET A 128 -10.80 -7.21 7.36
C MET A 128 -9.88 -6.36 6.48
N VAL A 129 -9.60 -5.13 6.91
CA VAL A 129 -8.71 -4.21 6.18
C VAL A 129 -7.75 -3.53 7.15
N SER A 130 -6.44 -3.66 6.90
CA SER A 130 -5.40 -2.87 7.57
C SER A 130 -5.01 -1.69 6.69
N ARG A 131 -4.68 -0.55 7.31
CA ARG A 131 -4.37 0.71 6.61
C ARG A 131 -3.08 1.35 7.11
N ALA A 132 -2.41 2.05 6.22
CA ALA A 132 -1.32 2.97 6.53
C ALA A 132 -1.39 4.16 5.56
N SER A 133 -1.05 5.35 6.04
CA SER A 133 -1.02 6.55 5.19
C SER A 133 0.34 7.23 5.22
N GLU A 134 0.69 7.87 4.12
CA GLU A 134 1.84 8.76 4.02
C GLU A 134 1.48 10.03 3.22
N HIS A 135 2.33 11.06 3.30
CA HIS A 135 2.18 12.25 2.48
C HIS A 135 3.27 12.28 1.42
N VAL A 136 2.87 12.53 0.18
CA VAL A 136 3.74 12.43 -1.00
C VAL A 136 3.72 13.73 -1.77
N VAL A 137 4.90 14.21 -2.16
CA VAL A 137 5.07 15.30 -3.11
C VAL A 137 5.15 14.72 -4.51
N VAL A 138 4.37 15.27 -5.45
CA VAL A 138 4.42 14.92 -6.87
C VAL A 138 4.88 16.14 -7.65
N ALA A 139 6.09 16.10 -8.16
CA ALA A 139 6.70 17.17 -8.92
C ALA A 139 6.49 17.00 -10.43
N GLU A 140 6.58 18.10 -11.16
CA GLU A 140 6.59 18.09 -12.62
C GLU A 140 7.86 18.78 -13.13
N ALA A 141 8.51 18.16 -14.11
CA ALA A 141 9.65 18.75 -14.78
C ALA A 141 9.14 19.83 -15.75
N GLN A 142 9.20 21.08 -15.30
CA GLN A 142 8.88 22.24 -16.14
C GLN A 142 10.13 22.64 -16.92
N SER A 143 10.11 22.47 -18.24
CA SER A 143 11.11 23.15 -19.09
C SER A 143 10.67 24.59 -19.30
N LEU A 144 11.51 25.55 -18.90
CA LEU A 144 11.38 26.92 -19.38
C LEU A 144 11.66 26.91 -20.88
N ARG A 145 10.64 27.16 -21.70
CA ARG A 145 10.87 27.55 -23.09
C ARG A 145 11.44 28.97 -23.05
N GLN A 146 12.74 29.11 -23.25
CA GLN A 146 13.32 30.43 -23.53
C GLN A 146 12.95 30.78 -24.96
N ASP A 147 12.09 31.79 -25.10
CA ASP A 147 11.79 32.47 -26.36
C ASP A 147 12.75 33.65 -26.58
#